data_AF-X1KEN0-F1
#
_entry.id   AF-X1KEN0-F1
#
_cell.length_a   1.000
_cell.length_b   1.000
_cell.length_c   1.000
_cell.angle_alpha   90.00
_cell.angle_beta   90.00
_cell.angle_gamma   90.00
#
_symmetry.space_group_name_H-M   'P 1'
#
loop_
_entity.id
_entity.type
_entity.pdbx_description
1 polymer ?
#
loop_
_entity_poly.entity_id
_entity_poly.type
_entity_poly.pdbx_seq_one_letter_code
_entity_poly.pdbx_strand_id
1 'polypeptide(L)'
;MDREVTVGGYMMFINSRVELDGVPIGAACMSLSVDALAKGIAAYRIGETGFAYLVRPDGAIMMHRDSSLIDGKHFMKDQQGLPGDASSTLLAGRPYAYLSYNGDGGARFIATSFIPELNAYVVVEVPQAELLGPVTRAIRSAALVAAVVGLGVALLVIWLVGRAIAAPIRRAATLLSEIASGQGDLTRRMTVESQDEIGQLSDAFNRFVSSLSTLVHSIRAASSSIATGSAQIATGNADLSERTEGQS
;
A
#
# COMPACT_ATOMS: atom_id res chain seq x y z
N MET A 1 49.77 20.78 13.73
CA MET A 1 49.61 20.52 12.29
C MET A 1 50.36 21.63 11.59
N ASP A 2 51.52 21.32 11.04
CA ASP A 2 52.36 22.32 10.36
C ASP A 2 52.24 22.12 8.86
N ARG A 3 52.11 23.24 8.13
CA ARG A 3 52.03 23.25 6.68
C ARG A 3 53.45 23.34 6.14
N GLU A 4 53.98 22.24 5.65
CA GLU A 4 55.33 22.18 5.10
C GLU A 4 55.31 22.55 3.61
N VAL A 5 56.07 23.57 3.22
CA VAL A 5 55.97 24.24 1.91
C VAL A 5 56.63 23.41 0.78
N THR A 6 57.42 22.40 1.12
CA THR A 6 58.22 21.59 0.19
C THR A 6 57.45 20.42 -0.45
N VAL A 7 56.37 19.97 0.21
CA VAL A 7 55.52 18.85 -0.24
C VAL A 7 54.10 19.37 -0.16
N GLY A 8 53.53 19.86 -1.27
CA GLY A 8 52.29 20.65 -1.28
C GLY A 8 51.04 19.97 -0.71
N GLY A 9 50.95 19.86 0.62
CA GLY A 9 49.92 19.17 1.38
C GLY A 9 50.11 19.31 2.88
N TYR A 10 49.13 18.86 3.67
CA TYR A 10 49.22 18.85 5.12
C TYR A 10 49.84 17.52 5.59
N MET A 11 50.73 17.56 6.58
CA MET A 11 51.36 16.36 7.15
C MET A 11 51.03 16.24 8.64
N MET A 12 50.72 15.03 9.09
CA MET A 12 50.62 14.68 10.49
C MET A 12 51.90 13.99 10.92
N PHE A 13 52.54 14.52 11.95
CA PHE A 13 53.75 13.95 12.53
C PHE A 13 53.41 13.27 13.86
N ILE A 14 53.73 11.99 13.97
CA ILE A 14 53.63 11.23 15.21
C ILE A 14 55.05 11.13 15.76
N ASN A 15 55.29 11.82 16.86
CA ASN A 15 56.57 11.82 17.55
C ASN A 15 56.52 10.84 18.72
N SER A 16 57.41 9.86 18.73
CA SER A 16 57.62 8.96 19.86
C SER A 16 58.99 9.21 20.47
N ARG A 17 59.06 9.29 21.79
CA ARG A 17 60.33 9.44 22.51
C ARG A 17 61.00 8.07 22.61
N VAL A 18 62.29 8.01 22.28
CA VAL A 18 63.11 6.80 22.44
C VAL A 18 63.97 6.97 23.68
N GLU A 19 63.78 6.08 24.65
CA GLU A 19 64.53 6.04 25.91
C GLU A 19 65.34 4.74 25.98
N LEU A 20 66.57 4.83 26.49
CA LEU A 20 67.41 3.68 26.82
C LEU A 20 67.79 3.80 28.29
N ASP A 21 67.47 2.77 29.09
CA ASP A 21 67.65 2.77 30.55
C ASP A 21 67.07 4.01 31.27
N GLY A 22 65.92 4.50 30.80
CA GLY A 22 65.23 5.66 31.35
C GLY A 22 65.87 7.02 30.99
N VAL A 23 66.92 7.02 30.18
CA VAL A 23 67.54 8.24 29.65
C VAL A 23 67.00 8.52 28.25
N PRO A 24 66.43 9.72 27.98
CA PRO A 24 65.96 10.09 26.66
C PRO A 24 67.14 10.28 25.71
N ILE A 25 67.30 9.36 24.75
CA ILE A 25 68.41 9.34 23.79
C ILE A 25 68.02 9.86 22.41
N GLY A 26 66.72 10.03 22.14
CA GLY A 26 66.25 10.61 20.87
C GLY A 26 64.73 10.64 20.73
N ALA A 27 64.30 11.05 19.54
CA ALA A 27 62.90 11.00 19.13
C ALA A 27 62.80 10.31 17.76
N ALA A 28 61.85 9.39 17.63
CA ALA A 28 61.44 8.81 16.36
C ALA A 28 60.21 9.58 15.86
N CYS A 29 60.26 10.04 14.60
CA CYS A 29 59.15 10.72 13.95
C CYS A 29 58.62 9.85 12.81
N MET A 30 57.32 9.63 12.78
CA MET A 30 56.61 9.08 11.62
C MET A 30 55.74 10.16 11.02
N SER A 31 55.93 10.44 9.73
CA SER A 31 55.10 11.38 8.98
C SER A 31 54.04 10.64 8.17
N LEU A 32 52.78 11.02 8.35
CA LEU A 32 51.66 10.52 7.57
C LEU A 32 51.03 11.67 6.79
N SER A 33 50.79 11.47 5.50
CA SER A 33 50.14 12.51 4.69
C SER A 33 48.66 12.62 5.04
N VAL A 34 48.24 13.84 5.37
CA VAL A 34 46.83 14.16 5.64
C VAL A 34 46.01 13.91 4.38
N ASP A 35 46.59 14.11 3.20
CA ASP A 35 45.95 13.81 1.91
C ASP A 35 45.65 12.31 1.72
N ALA A 36 46.53 11.40 2.17
CA ALA A 36 46.27 9.97 2.07
C ALA A 36 45.19 9.53 3.08
N LEU A 37 45.21 10.07 4.30
CA LEU A 37 44.15 9.86 5.29
C LEU A 37 42.81 10.40 4.80
N ALA A 38 42.80 11.63 4.27
CA ALA A 38 41.61 12.27 3.73
C ALA A 38 41.04 11.48 2.56
N LYS A 39 41.88 10.97 1.64
CA LYS A 39 41.44 10.06 0.57
C LYS A 39 40.89 8.75 1.11
N GLY A 40 41.48 8.19 2.16
CA GLY A 40 40.99 6.96 2.80
C GLY A 40 39.60 7.14 3.42
N ILE A 41 39.39 8.22 4.18
CA ILE A 41 38.09 8.56 4.79
C ILE A 41 37.07 8.96 3.72
N ALA A 42 37.46 9.76 2.74
CA ALA A 42 36.58 10.21 1.65
C ALA A 42 36.21 9.09 0.66
N ALA A 43 37.03 8.04 0.54
CA ALA A 43 36.72 6.86 -0.24
C ALA A 43 35.71 5.94 0.47
N TYR A 44 35.58 6.05 1.79
CA TYR A 44 34.60 5.28 2.55
C TYR A 44 33.19 5.84 2.32
N ARG A 45 32.37 5.08 1.59
CA ARG A 45 30.97 5.43 1.32
C ARG A 45 30.06 4.76 2.33
N ILE A 46 29.14 5.53 2.88
CA ILE A 46 28.13 5.04 3.82
C ILE A 46 26.79 5.10 3.10
N GLY A 47 26.26 3.94 2.72
CA GLY A 47 25.19 3.86 1.73
C GLY A 47 25.72 4.06 0.31
N GLU A 48 24.95 4.76 -0.53
CA GLU A 48 25.31 5.06 -1.93
C GLU A 48 26.01 6.42 -2.04
N THR A 49 25.49 7.45 -1.35
CA THR A 49 25.99 8.83 -1.44
C THR A 49 26.36 9.45 -0.09
N GLY A 50 26.12 8.76 1.02
CA GLY A 50 26.59 9.21 2.34
C GLY A 50 28.12 9.25 2.43
N PHE A 51 28.63 10.19 3.20
CA PHE A 51 30.06 10.47 3.33
C PHE A 51 30.43 10.84 4.77
N ALA A 52 31.71 10.67 5.09
CA ALA A 52 32.29 11.02 6.38
C ALA A 52 33.32 12.13 6.22
N TYR A 53 33.44 12.97 7.25
CA TYR A 53 34.40 14.07 7.31
C TYR A 53 34.81 14.34 8.76
N LEU A 54 35.89 15.11 8.96
CA LEU A 54 36.44 15.40 10.29
C LEU A 54 36.28 16.88 10.63
N VAL A 55 35.90 17.15 11.87
CA VAL A 55 35.66 18.50 12.39
C VAL A 55 36.33 18.65 13.74
N ARG A 56 36.96 19.79 14.01
CA ARG A 56 37.56 20.11 15.31
C ARG A 56 36.46 20.48 16.34
N PRO A 57 36.71 20.44 17.67
CA PRO A 57 35.75 20.89 18.68
C PRO A 57 35.20 22.31 18.51
N ASP A 58 35.90 23.20 17.80
CA ASP A 58 35.43 24.56 17.46
C ASP A 58 34.47 24.60 16.24
N GLY A 59 34.22 23.45 15.60
CA GLY A 59 33.39 23.31 14.42
C GLY A 59 34.13 23.51 13.09
N ALA A 60 35.44 23.76 13.08
CA ALA A 60 36.22 23.95 11.85
C ALA A 60 36.43 22.62 11.12
N ILE A 61 36.17 22.62 9.81
CA ILE A 61 36.34 21.43 8.96
C ILE A 61 37.83 21.13 8.79
N MET A 62 38.25 19.94 9.21
CA MET A 62 39.65 19.49 9.13
C MET A 62 39.92 18.59 7.94
N MET A 63 38.94 17.76 7.57
CA MET A 63 39.00 16.91 6.38
C MET A 63 37.59 16.80 5.82
N HIS A 64 37.44 16.87 4.50
CA HIS A 64 36.17 16.69 3.81
C HIS A 64 36.42 16.12 2.41
N ARG A 65 35.43 15.45 1.80
CA ARG A 65 35.56 14.91 0.43
C ARG A 65 35.80 16.02 -0.60
N ASP A 66 35.16 17.17 -0.39
CA ASP A 66 35.43 18.41 -1.10
C ASP A 66 36.58 19.16 -0.43
N SER A 67 37.73 19.20 -1.11
CA SER A 67 38.95 19.85 -0.62
C SER A 67 38.82 21.37 -0.52
N SER A 68 37.86 22.00 -1.19
CA SER A 68 37.63 23.45 -1.12
C SER A 68 37.17 23.90 0.28
N LEU A 69 36.55 22.99 1.04
CA LEU A 69 36.10 23.23 2.41
C LEU A 69 37.21 23.04 3.45
N ILE A 70 38.40 22.59 3.05
CA ILE A 70 39.55 22.34 3.92
C ILE A 70 40.49 23.56 3.90
N ASP A 71 39.97 24.72 4.28
CA ASP A 71 40.72 25.99 4.28
C ASP A 71 40.85 26.62 5.69
N GLY A 72 40.28 25.97 6.70
CA GLY A 72 40.22 26.47 8.08
C GLY A 72 39.27 27.65 8.29
N LYS A 73 38.49 28.03 7.27
CA LYS A 73 37.49 29.11 7.33
C LYS A 73 36.06 28.58 7.24
N HIS A 74 35.87 27.36 6.74
CA HIS A 74 34.57 26.71 6.72
C HIS A 74 34.29 25.97 8.03
N PHE A 75 33.12 26.25 8.60
CA PHE A 75 32.64 25.58 9.79
C PHE A 75 31.37 24.78 9.49
N MET A 76 31.18 23.71 10.24
CA MET A 76 30.01 22.84 10.14
C MET A 76 28.69 23.62 10.30
N LYS A 77 28.67 24.68 11.13
CA LYS A 77 27.51 25.56 11.34
C LYS A 77 27.07 26.34 10.10
N ASP A 78 27.98 26.55 9.15
CA ASP A 78 27.74 27.33 7.94
C ASP A 78 27.16 26.45 6.81
N GLN A 79 26.99 25.16 7.07
CA GLN A 79 26.43 24.22 6.13
C GLN A 79 24.93 24.45 5.94
N GLN A 80 24.51 24.51 4.67
CA GLN A 80 23.14 24.87 4.32
C GLN A 80 22.12 23.87 4.90
N GLY A 81 21.10 24.41 5.55
CA GLY A 81 19.99 23.64 6.13
C GLY A 81 20.25 23.09 7.53
N LEU A 82 21.47 23.19 8.05
CA LEU A 82 21.79 22.81 9.41
C LEU A 82 21.22 23.84 10.41
N PRO A 83 20.47 23.42 11.44
CA PRO A 83 20.01 24.34 12.48
C PRO A 83 21.19 25.06 13.17
N GLY A 84 21.00 26.33 13.56
CA GLY A 84 22.09 27.14 14.15
C GLY A 84 22.65 26.58 15.47
N ASP A 85 21.86 25.79 16.19
CA ASP A 85 22.19 25.08 17.43
C ASP A 85 22.63 23.62 17.21
N ALA A 86 22.56 23.11 15.98
CA ALA A 86 22.93 21.74 15.65
C ALA A 86 24.41 21.49 15.89
N SER A 87 25.28 22.43 15.51
CA SER A 87 26.73 22.29 15.69
C SER A 87 27.12 22.20 17.16
N SER A 88 26.55 23.04 18.02
CA SER A 88 26.83 22.97 19.46
C SER A 88 26.27 21.70 20.10
N THR A 89 25.14 21.19 19.62
CA THR A 89 24.55 19.93 20.09
C THR A 89 25.34 18.71 19.65
N LEU A 90 25.80 18.68 18.39
CA LEU A 90 26.56 17.57 17.81
C LEU A 90 28.01 17.54 18.32
N LEU A 91 28.58 18.68 18.70
CA LEU A 91 29.95 18.81 19.19
C LEU A 91 30.02 18.98 20.73
N ALA A 92 28.96 18.60 21.45
CA ALA A 92 28.82 18.79 22.90
C ALA A 92 29.72 17.90 23.79
N GLY A 93 30.73 17.21 23.24
CA GLY A 93 31.59 16.30 24.00
C GLY A 93 30.98 14.92 24.27
N ARG A 94 29.83 14.60 23.65
CA ARG A 94 29.19 13.30 23.82
C ARG A 94 29.91 12.23 22.98
N PRO A 95 29.98 10.96 23.43
CA PRO A 95 30.59 9.87 22.66
C PRO A 95 29.93 9.67 21.30
N TYR A 96 28.62 9.89 21.24
CA TYR A 96 27.83 9.94 20.02
C TYR A 96 26.73 11.01 20.14
N ALA A 97 26.45 11.72 19.05
CA ALA A 97 25.27 12.57 18.91
C ALA A 97 24.72 12.43 17.49
N TYR A 98 23.42 12.60 17.31
CA TYR A 98 22.78 12.52 16.01
C TYR A 98 21.59 13.46 15.91
N LEU A 99 21.29 13.91 14.70
CA LEU A 99 20.06 14.63 14.38
C LEU A 99 19.69 14.44 12.90
N SER A 100 18.48 14.85 12.55
CA SER A 100 18.03 14.93 11.17
C SER A 100 17.84 16.39 10.79
N TYR A 101 18.25 16.76 9.58
CA TYR A 101 18.03 18.10 9.04
C TYR A 101 17.73 18.02 7.54
N ASN A 102 17.18 19.09 6.98
CA ASN A 102 16.92 19.20 5.54
C ASN A 102 18.11 19.91 4.89
N GLY A 103 19.00 19.14 4.28
CA GLY A 103 20.16 19.66 3.55
C GLY A 103 19.92 19.72 2.05
N ASP A 104 20.97 19.99 1.30
CA ASP A 104 20.95 19.90 -0.16
C ASP A 104 20.64 18.45 -0.60
N GLY A 105 19.61 18.28 -1.43
CA GLY A 105 19.10 16.95 -1.81
C GLY A 105 18.13 16.28 -0.82
N GLY A 106 17.61 17.01 0.19
CA GLY A 106 16.49 16.57 1.04
C GLY A 106 16.88 16.23 2.49
N ALA A 107 16.04 15.44 3.17
CA ALA A 107 16.26 15.06 4.56
C ALA A 107 17.51 14.17 4.71
N ARG A 108 18.42 14.56 5.61
CA ARG A 108 19.69 13.89 5.91
C ARG A 108 19.79 13.60 7.39
N PHE A 109 20.38 12.46 7.71
CA PHE A 109 20.84 12.14 9.05
C PHE A 109 22.31 12.51 9.17
N ILE A 110 22.64 13.21 10.25
CA ILE A 110 24.00 13.54 10.63
C ILE A 110 24.29 12.94 12.00
N ALA A 111 25.42 12.27 12.11
CA ALA A 111 25.89 11.69 13.36
C ALA A 111 27.34 12.09 13.59
N THR A 112 27.68 12.38 14.85
CA THR A 112 29.02 12.76 15.27
C THR A 112 29.53 11.81 16.34
N SER A 113 30.83 11.51 16.31
CA SER A 113 31.52 10.77 17.36
C SER A 113 32.88 11.40 17.65
N PHE A 114 33.18 11.62 18.93
CA PHE A 114 34.43 12.25 19.35
C PHE A 114 35.57 11.24 19.41
N ILE A 115 36.72 11.58 18.83
CA ILE A 115 37.97 10.82 18.90
C ILE A 115 38.95 11.58 19.80
N PRO A 116 39.17 11.14 21.05
CA PRO A 116 40.06 11.81 22.00
C PRO A 116 41.50 11.94 21.51
N GLU A 117 42.02 10.92 20.81
CA GLU A 117 43.41 10.86 20.33
C GLU A 117 43.72 11.94 19.30
N LEU A 118 42.71 12.38 18.54
CA LEU A 118 42.82 13.41 17.51
C LEU A 118 42.27 14.76 17.96
N ASN A 119 41.63 14.81 19.14
CA ASN A 119 40.83 15.94 19.59
C ASN A 119 39.91 16.46 18.47
N ALA A 120 39.18 15.55 17.82
CA ALA A 120 38.35 15.81 16.65
C ALA A 120 37.09 14.94 16.65
N TYR A 121 36.07 15.38 15.94
CA TYR A 121 34.83 14.64 15.70
C TYR A 121 34.83 14.04 14.30
N VAL A 122 34.48 12.76 14.20
CA VAL A 122 34.02 12.16 12.96
C VAL A 122 32.57 12.52 12.77
N VAL A 123 32.27 13.15 11.64
CA VAL A 123 30.93 13.50 11.23
C VAL A 123 30.56 12.61 10.05
N VAL A 124 29.40 11.96 10.14
CA VAL A 124 28.84 11.11 9.10
C VAL A 124 27.51 11.70 8.68
N GLU A 125 27.36 11.95 7.38
CA GLU A 125 26.11 12.39 6.77
C GLU A 125 25.58 11.34 5.80
N VAL A 126 24.32 10.95 5.97
CA VAL A 126 23.66 9.97 5.10
C VAL A 126 22.27 10.49 4.73
N PRO A 127 21.89 10.53 3.45
CA PRO A 127 20.53 10.88 3.05
C PRO A 127 19.50 9.88 3.59
N GLN A 128 18.43 10.38 4.19
CA GLN A 128 17.36 9.54 4.74
C GLN A 128 16.71 8.67 3.66
N ALA A 129 16.66 9.16 2.41
CA ALA A 129 16.14 8.41 1.27
C ALA A 129 16.95 7.14 0.94
N GLU A 130 18.21 7.05 1.33
CA GLU A 130 19.02 5.83 1.13
C GLU A 130 18.74 4.79 2.21
N LEU A 131 18.64 5.24 3.46
CA LEU A 131 18.32 4.36 4.58
C LEU A 131 16.88 3.83 4.48
N LEU A 132 15.95 4.66 4.00
CA LEU A 132 14.53 4.32 3.86
C LEU A 132 14.14 3.89 2.45
N GLY A 133 15.02 4.02 1.46
CA GLY A 133 14.73 3.71 0.06
C GLY A 133 14.29 2.26 -0.16
N PRO A 134 15.05 1.27 0.35
CA PRO A 134 14.65 -0.13 0.29
C PRO A 134 13.32 -0.40 1.01
N VAL A 135 13.11 0.23 2.17
CA VAL A 135 11.90 0.08 2.99
C VAL A 135 10.67 0.62 2.27
N THR A 136 10.76 1.83 1.72
CA THR A 136 9.65 2.49 1.00
C THR A 136 9.32 1.77 -0.30
N ARG A 137 10.31 1.22 -1.01
CA ARG A 137 10.08 0.38 -2.20
C ARG A 137 9.36 -0.91 -1.84
N ALA A 138 9.77 -1.59 -0.76
CA ALA A 138 9.08 -2.78 -0.26
C ALA A 138 7.64 -2.46 0.14
N ILE A 139 7.41 -1.39 0.92
CA ILE A 139 6.06 -0.95 1.32
C ILE A 139 5.18 -0.64 0.10
N ARG A 140 5.68 0.09 -0.90
CA ARG A 140 4.92 0.42 -2.11
C ARG A 140 4.55 -0.82 -2.91
N SER A 141 5.49 -1.76 -3.10
CA SER A 141 5.20 -3.00 -3.82
C SER A 141 4.20 -3.88 -3.07
N ALA A 142 4.34 -4.01 -1.74
CA ALA A 142 3.38 -4.71 -0.89
C ALA A 142 1.99 -4.06 -0.94
N ALA A 143 1.91 -2.73 -0.89
CA ALA A 143 0.65 -1.98 -1.01
C ALA A 143 -0.02 -2.19 -2.37
N LEU A 144 0.74 -2.19 -3.47
CA LEU A 144 0.21 -2.48 -4.81
C LEU A 144 -0.34 -3.90 -4.91
N VAL A 145 0.41 -4.89 -4.40
CA VAL A 145 -0.05 -6.28 -4.37
C VAL A 145 -1.32 -6.40 -3.53
N ALA A 146 -1.36 -5.80 -2.34
CA ALA A 146 -2.54 -5.80 -1.49
C ALA A 146 -3.75 -5.13 -2.17
N ALA A 147 -3.53 -4.03 -2.90
CA ALA A 147 -4.58 -3.35 -3.66
C ALA A 147 -5.14 -4.23 -4.79
N VAL A 148 -4.27 -4.89 -5.56
CA VAL A 148 -4.67 -5.81 -6.64
C VAL A 148 -5.42 -7.01 -6.10
N VAL A 149 -4.92 -7.63 -5.03
CA VAL A 149 -5.59 -8.76 -4.36
C VAL A 149 -6.93 -8.33 -3.78
N GLY A 150 -6.98 -7.19 -3.10
CA GLY A 150 -8.22 -6.63 -2.54
C GLY A 150 -9.26 -6.35 -3.62
N LEU A 151 -8.86 -5.77 -4.75
CA LEU A 151 -9.73 -5.55 -5.91
C LEU A 151 -10.22 -6.88 -6.50
N GLY A 152 -9.34 -7.87 -6.63
CA GLY A 152 -9.68 -9.20 -7.12
C GLY A 152 -10.72 -9.89 -6.23
N VAL A 153 -10.54 -9.84 -4.91
CA VAL A 153 -11.51 -10.39 -3.94
C VAL A 153 -12.84 -9.64 -4.02
N ALA A 154 -12.82 -8.31 -4.10
CA ALA A 154 -14.04 -7.52 -4.21
C ALA A 154 -14.84 -7.88 -5.49
N LEU A 155 -14.18 -7.98 -6.63
CA LEU A 155 -14.81 -8.38 -7.89
C LEU A 155 -15.34 -9.82 -7.84
N LEU A 156 -14.60 -10.74 -7.22
CA LEU A 156 -15.04 -12.12 -7.01
C LEU A 156 -16.30 -12.19 -6.16
N VAL A 157 -16.36 -11.44 -5.05
CA VAL A 157 -17.54 -11.38 -4.18
C VAL A 157 -18.74 -10.77 -4.92
N ILE A 158 -18.55 -9.67 -5.66
CA ILE A 158 -19.60 -9.06 -6.48
C ILE A 158 -20.15 -10.08 -7.50
N TRP A 159 -19.27 -10.80 -8.18
CA TRP A 159 -19.65 -11.82 -9.15
C TRP A 159 -20.41 -12.98 -8.50
N LEU A 160 -19.93 -13.48 -7.36
CA LEU A 160 -20.57 -14.56 -6.60
C LEU A 160 -21.96 -14.15 -6.11
N VAL A 161 -22.10 -13.00 -5.45
CA VAL A 161 -23.40 -12.48 -4.96
C VAL A 161 -24.36 -12.23 -6.13
N GLY A 162 -23.86 -11.65 -7.22
CA GLY A 162 -24.63 -11.42 -8.43
C GLY A 162 -25.20 -12.72 -9.02
N ARG A 163 -24.40 -13.79 -9.03
CA ARG A 163 -24.78 -15.09 -9.58
C ARG A 163 -25.65 -15.92 -8.62
N ALA A 164 -25.32 -15.96 -7.34
CA ALA A 164 -25.98 -16.83 -6.35
C ALA A 164 -27.28 -16.22 -5.79
N ILE A 165 -27.38 -14.89 -5.71
CA ILE A 165 -28.51 -14.21 -5.05
C ILE A 165 -29.27 -13.33 -6.05
N ALA A 166 -28.60 -12.35 -6.64
CA ALA A 166 -29.30 -11.33 -7.44
C ALA A 166 -29.93 -11.91 -8.72
N ALA A 167 -29.26 -12.85 -9.39
CA ALA A 167 -29.78 -13.47 -10.61
C ALA A 167 -31.05 -14.32 -10.37
N PRO A 168 -31.10 -15.25 -9.39
CA PRO A 168 -32.32 -15.99 -9.07
C PRO A 168 -33.49 -15.08 -8.66
N ILE A 169 -33.25 -14.06 -7.83
CA ILE A 169 -34.28 -13.09 -7.42
C ILE A 169 -34.84 -12.35 -8.64
N ARG A 170 -33.96 -11.87 -9.52
CA ARG A 170 -34.39 -11.19 -10.76
C ARG A 170 -35.19 -12.11 -11.67
N ARG A 171 -34.80 -13.38 -11.80
CA ARG A 171 -35.56 -14.38 -12.57
C ARG A 171 -36.96 -14.58 -11.99
N ALA A 172 -37.09 -14.73 -10.67
CA ALA A 172 -38.38 -14.85 -10.00
C ALA A 172 -39.27 -13.62 -10.29
N ALA A 173 -38.70 -12.42 -10.14
CA ALA A 173 -39.42 -11.17 -10.41
C ALA A 173 -39.88 -11.06 -11.87
N THR A 174 -39.02 -11.43 -12.84
CA THR A 174 -39.39 -11.44 -14.26
C THR A 174 -40.53 -12.42 -14.55
N LEU A 175 -40.43 -13.66 -14.06
CA LEU A 175 -41.47 -14.67 -14.27
C LEU A 175 -42.81 -14.26 -13.62
N LEU A 176 -42.78 -13.70 -12.41
CA LEU A 176 -43.98 -13.16 -11.77
C LEU A 176 -44.59 -12.02 -12.57
N SER A 177 -43.77 -11.13 -13.12
CA SER A 177 -44.25 -10.02 -13.96
C SER A 177 -44.89 -10.50 -15.25
N GLU A 178 -44.36 -11.56 -15.86
CA GLU A 178 -44.96 -12.20 -17.04
C GLU A 178 -46.32 -12.83 -16.71
N ILE A 179 -46.43 -13.49 -15.55
CA ILE A 179 -47.71 -14.05 -15.07
C ILE A 179 -48.73 -12.92 -14.81
N ALA A 180 -48.32 -11.85 -14.15
CA ALA A 180 -49.18 -10.73 -13.82
C ALA A 180 -49.68 -9.96 -15.05
N SER A 181 -48.93 -9.93 -16.15
CA SER A 181 -49.34 -9.26 -17.39
C SER A 181 -50.38 -10.04 -18.21
N GLY A 182 -50.76 -11.25 -17.77
CA GLY A 182 -51.74 -12.10 -18.45
C GLY A 182 -51.19 -12.89 -19.65
N GLN A 183 -49.91 -12.72 -19.99
CA GLN A 183 -49.21 -13.48 -21.03
C GLN A 183 -48.34 -14.62 -20.46
N GLY A 184 -48.36 -14.82 -19.14
CA GLY A 184 -47.45 -15.73 -18.48
C GLY A 184 -47.71 -17.20 -18.79
N ASP A 185 -46.68 -17.85 -19.28
CA ASP A 185 -46.63 -19.29 -19.46
C ASP A 185 -46.52 -19.99 -18.09
N LEU A 186 -47.65 -20.50 -17.59
CA LEU A 186 -47.73 -21.24 -16.32
C LEU A 186 -47.02 -22.61 -16.35
N THR A 187 -46.37 -22.99 -17.46
CA THR A 187 -45.50 -24.17 -17.52
C THR A 187 -44.05 -23.86 -17.10
N ARG A 188 -43.64 -22.59 -17.08
CA ARG A 188 -42.31 -22.16 -16.62
C ARG A 188 -42.10 -22.50 -15.16
N ARG A 189 -40.89 -22.96 -14.83
CA ARG A 189 -40.46 -23.31 -13.47
C ARG A 189 -39.10 -22.67 -13.19
N MET A 190 -38.86 -22.33 -11.93
CA MET A 190 -37.52 -21.97 -11.45
C MET A 190 -36.73 -23.24 -11.15
N THR A 191 -35.47 -23.29 -11.59
CA THR A 191 -34.55 -24.37 -11.22
C THR A 191 -34.16 -24.24 -9.75
N VAL A 192 -34.31 -25.31 -8.98
CA VAL A 192 -33.86 -25.37 -7.58
C VAL A 192 -32.41 -25.85 -7.56
N GLU A 193 -31.47 -24.91 -7.55
CA GLU A 193 -30.02 -25.19 -7.61
C GLU A 193 -29.32 -25.16 -6.24
N SER A 194 -30.01 -24.69 -5.20
CA SER A 194 -29.46 -24.54 -3.85
C SER A 194 -30.40 -25.10 -2.77
N GLN A 195 -29.85 -25.42 -1.60
CA GLN A 195 -30.60 -25.86 -0.41
C GLN A 195 -30.75 -24.74 0.64
N ASP A 196 -30.50 -23.49 0.25
CA ASP A 196 -30.62 -22.28 1.06
C ASP A 196 -31.98 -21.57 0.85
N GLU A 197 -32.10 -20.33 1.33
CA GLU A 197 -33.28 -19.48 1.17
C GLU A 197 -33.64 -19.22 -0.30
N ILE A 198 -32.67 -19.21 -1.22
CA ILE A 198 -32.90 -19.04 -2.65
C ILE A 198 -33.48 -20.32 -3.26
N GLY A 199 -33.03 -21.48 -2.79
CA GLY A 199 -33.64 -22.78 -3.08
C GLY A 199 -35.10 -22.84 -2.62
N GLN A 200 -35.36 -22.43 -1.38
CA GLN A 200 -36.71 -22.39 -0.82
C GLN A 200 -37.62 -21.40 -1.57
N LEU A 201 -37.11 -20.24 -1.97
CA LEU A 201 -37.83 -19.28 -2.81
C LEU A 201 -38.23 -19.91 -4.16
N SER A 202 -37.29 -20.61 -4.79
CA SER A 202 -37.52 -21.26 -6.09
C SER A 202 -38.60 -22.35 -5.98
N ASP A 203 -38.55 -23.15 -4.93
CA ASP A 203 -39.55 -24.19 -4.67
C ASP A 203 -40.93 -23.60 -4.33
N ALA A 204 -40.98 -22.56 -3.48
CA ALA A 204 -42.21 -21.85 -3.17
C ALA A 204 -42.85 -21.21 -4.42
N PHE A 205 -42.04 -20.62 -5.30
CA PHE A 205 -42.50 -20.09 -6.58
C PHE A 205 -43.11 -21.20 -7.45
N ASN A 206 -42.45 -22.36 -7.56
CA ASN A 206 -42.96 -23.48 -8.36
C ASN A 206 -44.30 -24.02 -7.81
N ARG A 207 -44.44 -24.12 -6.49
CA ARG A 207 -45.69 -24.50 -5.83
C ARG A 207 -46.81 -23.48 -6.10
N PHE A 208 -46.50 -22.19 -6.03
CA PHE A 208 -47.45 -21.11 -6.36
C PHE A 208 -47.95 -21.22 -7.81
N VAL A 209 -47.05 -21.36 -8.78
CA VAL A 209 -47.44 -21.49 -10.20
C VAL A 209 -48.24 -22.76 -10.46
N SER A 210 -47.91 -23.88 -9.81
CA SER A 210 -48.68 -25.12 -9.92
C SER A 210 -50.12 -24.94 -9.43
N SER A 211 -50.30 -24.33 -8.25
CA SER A 211 -51.63 -24.04 -7.69
C SER A 211 -52.43 -23.11 -8.58
N LEU A 212 -51.79 -22.06 -9.12
CA LEU A 212 -52.43 -21.13 -10.05
C LEU A 212 -52.89 -21.84 -11.33
N SER A 213 -52.04 -22.70 -11.91
CA SER A 213 -52.40 -23.50 -13.09
C SER A 213 -53.61 -24.41 -12.83
N THR A 214 -53.65 -25.10 -11.68
CA THR A 214 -54.79 -25.94 -11.29
C THR A 214 -56.06 -25.12 -11.16
N LEU A 215 -56.01 -23.95 -10.51
CA LEU A 215 -57.16 -23.05 -10.38
C LEU A 215 -57.70 -22.60 -11.75
N VAL A 216 -56.82 -22.20 -12.68
CA VAL A 216 -57.22 -21.81 -14.03
C VAL A 216 -57.86 -22.96 -14.80
N HIS A 217 -57.34 -24.19 -14.67
CA HIS A 217 -57.95 -25.38 -15.27
C HIS A 217 -59.34 -25.66 -14.71
N SER A 218 -59.51 -25.58 -13.38
CA SER A 218 -60.80 -25.76 -12.73
C SER A 218 -61.83 -24.72 -13.17
N ILE A 219 -61.42 -23.44 -13.31
CA ILE A 219 -62.29 -22.37 -13.82
C ILE A 219 -62.74 -22.67 -15.25
N ARG A 220 -61.81 -23.07 -16.13
CA ARG A 220 -62.14 -23.44 -17.52
C ARG A 220 -63.11 -24.62 -17.59
N ALA A 221 -62.88 -25.65 -16.78
CA ALA A 221 -63.76 -26.82 -16.71
C ALA A 221 -65.17 -26.42 -16.24
N ALA A 222 -65.28 -25.62 -15.17
CA ALA A 222 -66.55 -25.12 -14.68
C ALA A 222 -67.29 -24.26 -15.74
N SER A 223 -66.58 -23.35 -16.42
CA SER A 223 -67.16 -22.56 -17.52
C SER A 223 -67.64 -23.44 -18.68
N SER A 224 -66.91 -24.50 -19.03
CA SER A 224 -67.35 -25.46 -20.05
C SER A 224 -68.62 -26.19 -19.64
N SER A 225 -68.69 -26.67 -18.38
CA SER A 225 -69.89 -27.33 -17.86
C SER A 225 -71.10 -26.39 -17.84
N ILE A 226 -70.92 -25.12 -17.47
CA ILE A 226 -71.96 -24.09 -17.54
C ILE A 226 -72.41 -23.88 -18.98
N ALA A 227 -71.49 -23.72 -19.93
CA ALA A 227 -71.82 -23.52 -21.34
C ALA A 227 -72.62 -24.71 -21.92
N THR A 228 -72.23 -25.95 -21.61
CA THR A 228 -72.98 -27.15 -22.01
C THR A 228 -74.37 -27.17 -21.39
N GLY A 229 -74.51 -26.87 -20.09
CA GLY A 229 -75.81 -26.80 -19.42
C GLY A 229 -76.72 -25.72 -20.01
N SER A 230 -76.19 -24.52 -20.30
CA SER A 230 -76.93 -23.45 -20.97
C SER A 230 -77.39 -23.84 -22.37
N ALA A 231 -76.54 -24.55 -23.14
CA ALA A 231 -76.92 -25.05 -24.46
C ALA A 231 -78.07 -26.07 -24.36
N GLN A 232 -78.02 -26.99 -23.40
CA GLN A 232 -79.09 -27.95 -23.15
C GLN A 232 -80.41 -27.27 -22.75
N ILE A 233 -80.36 -26.25 -21.89
CA ILE A 233 -81.54 -25.45 -21.51
C ILE A 233 -82.12 -24.74 -22.73
N ALA A 234 -81.29 -24.12 -23.57
CA ALA A 234 -81.75 -23.43 -24.77
C ALA A 234 -82.44 -24.40 -25.76
N THR A 235 -81.86 -25.58 -25.98
CA THR A 235 -82.49 -26.64 -26.79
C THR A 235 -83.81 -27.11 -26.18
N GLY A 236 -83.86 -27.32 -24.87
CA GLY A 236 -85.09 -27.73 -24.17
C GLY A 236 -86.19 -26.67 -24.23
N ASN A 237 -85.85 -25.39 -24.11
CA ASN A 237 -86.81 -24.29 -24.28
C ASN A 237 -87.34 -24.22 -25.72
N ALA A 238 -86.50 -24.45 -26.73
CA ALA A 238 -86.92 -24.45 -28.13
C ALA A 238 -87.93 -25.57 -28.42
N ASP A 239 -87.65 -26.79 -27.95
CA ASP A 239 -88.58 -27.94 -28.06
C ASP A 239 -89.92 -27.66 -27.36
N LEU A 240 -89.87 -27.05 -26.16
CA LEU A 240 -91.08 -26.69 -25.42
C LEU A 240 -91.90 -25.63 -26.16
N SER A 241 -91.26 -24.59 -26.69
CA SER A 241 -91.93 -23.57 -27.51
C SER A 241 -92.62 -24.18 -28.72
N GLU A 242 -91.95 -25.07 -29.46
CA GLU A 242 -92.51 -25.77 -30.62
C GLU A 242 -93.75 -26.59 -30.25
N ARG A 243 -93.70 -27.32 -29.12
CA ARG A 243 -94.85 -28.09 -28.61
C ARG A 243 -96.02 -27.21 -28.17
N THR A 244 -95.74 -26.00 -27.67
CA THR A 244 -96.78 -25.08 -27.20
C THR A 244 -97.48 -24.40 -28.38
N GLU A 245 -96.74 -24.09 -29.46
CA GLU A 245 -97.31 -23.57 -30.71
C GLU A 245 -98.13 -24.62 -31.48
N GLY A 246 -97.72 -25.90 -31.46
CA GLY A 246 -98.49 -26.98 -32.10
C GLY A 246 -99.81 -27.36 -31.38
N GLN A 247 -100.07 -26.83 -30.18
CA GLN A 247 -101.28 -27.09 -29.40
C GLN A 247 -102.27 -25.92 -29.33
N SER A 248 -101.97 -24.80 -30.02
CA SER A 248 -102.87 -23.64 -30.15
C SER A 248 -103.48 -23.58 -31.55
#